data_AF-A0A6M1E634-F1
#
_entry.id   AF-A0A6M1E634-F1
#
_cell.length_a   1.000
_cell.length_b   1.000
_cell.length_c   1.000
_cell.angle_alpha   90.00
_cell.angle_beta   90.00
_cell.angle_gamma   90.00
#
_symmetry.space_group_name_H-M   'P 1'
#
loop_
_entity.id
_entity.type
_entity.pdbx_description
1 polymer ?
#
loop_
_entity_poly.entity_id
_entity_poly.type
_entity_poly.pdbx_seq_one_letter_code
_entity_poly.pdbx_strand_id
1 'polypeptide(L)'
;MRLYHYTTIETLALILANRTIRFTRLDQLDDLHEVGIYKTEITKHFFVSCWTQTLEESISQWAMYGSNKCGVIVCLDVSHIQFPDLAGITEDGLYVVHNGVTMGKPVRVKYLSLPELKAKADKVEDINEAGGVSINHEVGYIKSNHWAFQNEYRLSIHGMQAHMYQ
;
A
#
# COMPACT_ATOMS: atom_id res chain seq x y z
N MET A 1 1.71 -17.61 0.68
CA MET A 1 0.40 -16.92 0.64
C MET A 1 0.18 -16.46 -0.78
N ARG A 2 -1.01 -16.65 -1.36
CA ARG A 2 -1.32 -16.15 -2.70
C ARG A 2 -2.10 -14.85 -2.63
N LEU A 3 -1.73 -13.91 -3.48
CA LEU A 3 -2.35 -12.61 -3.65
C LEU A 3 -2.76 -12.43 -5.11
N TYR A 4 -3.88 -11.77 -5.34
CA TYR A 4 -4.50 -11.59 -6.63
C TYR A 4 -4.65 -10.11 -6.95
N HIS A 5 -4.25 -9.69 -8.14
CA HIS A 5 -4.35 -8.32 -8.63
C HIS A 5 -5.23 -8.28 -9.87
N TYR A 6 -6.39 -7.65 -9.73
CA TYR A 6 -7.30 -7.38 -10.85
C TYR A 6 -6.73 -6.24 -11.68
N THR A 7 -6.59 -6.45 -12.98
CA THR A 7 -5.99 -5.45 -13.86
C THR A 7 -6.46 -5.61 -15.30
N THR A 8 -6.06 -4.68 -16.16
CA THR A 8 -6.39 -4.72 -17.59
C THR A 8 -5.38 -5.55 -18.38
N ILE A 9 -5.75 -5.97 -19.60
CA ILE A 9 -4.85 -6.71 -20.49
C ILE A 9 -3.64 -5.84 -20.88
N GLU A 10 -3.86 -4.54 -21.06
CA GLU A 10 -2.80 -3.57 -21.39
C GLU A 10 -1.79 -3.47 -20.23
N THR A 11 -2.28 -3.45 -18.99
CA THR A 11 -1.39 -3.43 -17.81
C THR A 11 -0.63 -4.74 -17.68
N LEU A 12 -1.27 -5.89 -17.95
CA LEU A 12 -0.55 -7.17 -18.02
C LEU A 12 0.56 -7.14 -19.08
N ALA A 13 0.29 -6.59 -20.27
CA ALA A 13 1.31 -6.45 -21.31
C ALA A 13 2.50 -5.60 -20.84
N LEU A 14 2.25 -4.51 -20.11
CA LEU A 14 3.30 -3.69 -19.51
C LEU A 14 4.09 -4.44 -18.44
N ILE A 15 3.42 -5.23 -17.59
CA ILE A 15 4.08 -6.07 -16.57
C ILE A 15 5.01 -7.08 -17.24
N LEU A 16 4.54 -7.77 -18.29
CA LEU A 16 5.33 -8.78 -19.00
C LEU A 16 6.50 -8.16 -19.77
N ALA A 17 6.29 -7.01 -20.41
CA ALA A 17 7.32 -6.30 -21.17
C ALA A 17 8.45 -5.79 -20.27
N ASN A 18 8.11 -5.21 -19.12
CA ASN A 18 9.09 -4.62 -18.21
C ASN A 18 9.59 -5.59 -17.13
N ARG A 19 8.89 -6.70 -16.91
CA ARG A 19 9.10 -7.66 -15.80
C ARG A 19 9.04 -7.00 -14.43
N THR A 20 8.16 -6.01 -14.28
CA THR A 20 8.00 -5.20 -13.06
C THR A 20 6.54 -5.01 -12.72
N ILE A 21 6.23 -4.94 -11.43
CA ILE A 21 4.93 -4.47 -10.94
C ILE A 21 5.09 -2.99 -10.58
N ARG A 22 4.21 -2.14 -11.12
CA ARG A 22 4.20 -0.71 -10.80
C ARG A 22 3.44 -0.49 -9.50
N PHE A 23 4.00 0.36 -8.64
CA PHE A 23 3.33 0.87 -7.45
C PHE A 23 2.75 2.26 -7.77
N THR A 24 1.59 2.55 -7.19
CA THR A 24 0.89 3.83 -7.35
C THR A 24 1.14 4.68 -6.12
N ARG A 25 1.27 5.99 -6.29
CA ARG A 25 1.37 6.91 -5.15
C ARG A 25 0.09 6.87 -4.33
N LEU A 26 0.23 6.95 -3.00
CA LEU A 26 -0.90 6.86 -2.08
C LEU A 26 -1.96 7.94 -2.33
N ASP A 27 -1.54 9.14 -2.74
CA ASP A 27 -2.46 10.25 -3.07
C ASP A 27 -3.26 10.07 -4.36
N GLN A 28 -2.96 9.03 -5.15
CA GLN A 28 -3.65 8.71 -6.40
C GLN A 28 -4.58 7.50 -6.27
N LEU A 29 -4.80 6.98 -5.06
CA LEU A 29 -5.73 5.89 -4.82
C LEU A 29 -7.18 6.38 -4.72
N ASP A 30 -8.12 5.43 -4.79
CA ASP A 30 -9.55 5.71 -4.92
C ASP A 30 -10.21 6.23 -3.63
N ASP A 31 -9.65 5.93 -2.44
CA ASP A 31 -10.25 6.35 -1.17
C ASP A 31 -9.79 7.75 -0.77
N LEU A 32 -10.60 8.76 -1.12
CA LEU A 32 -10.34 10.15 -0.75
C LEU A 32 -10.29 10.38 0.78
N HIS A 33 -10.97 9.53 1.57
CA HIS A 33 -10.87 9.64 3.02
C HIS A 33 -9.51 9.16 3.52
N GLU A 34 -8.96 8.09 2.94
CA GLU A 34 -7.60 7.63 3.23
C GLU A 34 -6.59 8.74 2.95
N VAL A 35 -6.67 9.36 1.76
CA VAL A 35 -5.74 10.45 1.40
C VAL A 35 -5.90 11.66 2.32
N GLY A 36 -7.13 12.00 2.69
CA GLY A 36 -7.42 13.17 3.55
C GLY A 36 -7.00 13.02 5.02
N ILE A 37 -6.70 11.81 5.50
CA ILE A 37 -6.16 11.57 6.84
C ILE A 37 -4.70 12.02 6.94
N TYR A 38 -3.98 11.93 5.83
CA TYR A 38 -2.56 12.21 5.77
C TYR A 38 -2.35 13.62 5.20
N LYS A 39 -1.28 14.32 5.60
CA LYS A 39 -0.86 15.51 4.84
C LYS A 39 -0.54 15.09 3.42
N THR A 40 -1.08 15.81 2.44
CA THR A 40 -0.95 15.52 1.01
C THR A 40 0.49 15.45 0.52
N GLU A 41 1.46 16.02 1.22
CA GLU A 41 2.87 15.92 0.86
C GLU A 41 3.50 14.58 1.30
N ILE A 42 3.07 14.01 2.42
CA ILE A 42 3.57 12.72 2.91
C ILE A 42 3.14 11.62 1.95
N THR A 43 1.87 11.59 1.55
CA THR A 43 1.31 10.56 0.67
C THR A 43 2.01 10.43 -0.68
N LYS A 44 2.73 11.48 -1.14
CA LYS A 44 3.54 11.43 -2.37
C LYS A 44 4.81 10.58 -2.24
N HIS A 45 5.25 10.31 -1.01
CA HIS A 45 6.43 9.50 -0.70
C HIS A 45 6.08 8.03 -0.42
N PHE A 46 4.79 7.70 -0.35
CA PHE A 46 4.28 6.35 -0.16
C PHE A 46 3.76 5.79 -1.48
N PHE A 47 4.32 4.66 -1.88
CA PHE A 47 3.95 3.93 -3.09
C PHE A 47 3.37 2.59 -2.67
N VAL A 48 2.20 2.24 -3.21
CA VAL A 48 1.51 1.00 -2.86
C VAL A 48 1.12 0.19 -4.09
N SER A 49 1.05 -1.12 -3.91
CA SER A 49 0.46 -2.06 -4.86
C SER A 49 -0.65 -2.83 -4.15
N CYS A 50 -1.83 -2.84 -4.76
CA CYS A 50 -3.09 -3.29 -4.16
C CYS A 50 -3.47 -4.69 -4.65
N TRP A 51 -3.75 -5.60 -3.71
CA TRP A 51 -4.03 -7.01 -3.98
C TRP A 51 -5.21 -7.49 -3.14
N THR A 52 -5.79 -8.64 -3.46
CA THR A 52 -6.72 -9.35 -2.59
C THR A 52 -6.24 -10.76 -2.31
N GLN A 53 -6.67 -11.35 -1.20
CA GLN A 53 -6.29 -12.72 -0.82
C GLN A 53 -7.31 -13.77 -1.28
N THR A 54 -8.52 -13.35 -1.69
CA THR A 54 -9.56 -14.28 -2.14
C THR A 54 -9.52 -14.48 -3.65
N LEU A 55 -9.69 -15.73 -4.08
CA LEU A 55 -9.94 -16.06 -5.49
C LEU A 55 -11.42 -15.94 -5.84
N GLU A 56 -12.30 -15.75 -4.85
CA GLU A 56 -13.71 -15.47 -5.10
C GLU A 56 -13.82 -14.17 -5.91
N GLU A 57 -14.41 -14.29 -7.09
CA GLU A 57 -14.48 -13.17 -8.02
C GLU A 57 -15.37 -12.06 -7.48
N SER A 58 -14.89 -10.82 -7.57
CA SER A 58 -15.64 -9.63 -7.14
C SER A 58 -16.10 -8.81 -8.34
N ILE A 59 -17.43 -8.71 -8.52
CA ILE A 59 -18.04 -7.88 -9.57
C ILE A 59 -17.55 -6.42 -9.46
N SER A 60 -17.46 -5.90 -8.23
CA SER A 60 -16.99 -4.54 -7.98
C SER A 60 -15.54 -4.36 -8.38
N GLN A 61 -14.66 -5.35 -8.11
CA GLN A 61 -13.26 -5.26 -8.54
C GLN A 61 -13.08 -5.40 -10.05
N TRP A 62 -13.86 -6.26 -10.71
CA TRP A 62 -13.89 -6.34 -12.16
C TRP A 62 -14.34 -5.04 -12.82
N ALA A 63 -15.37 -4.40 -12.26
CA ALA A 63 -15.88 -3.13 -12.76
C ALA A 63 -14.85 -2.00 -12.61
N MET A 64 -14.15 -1.95 -11.47
CA MET A 64 -13.18 -0.90 -11.18
C MET A 64 -11.83 -1.09 -11.87
N TYR A 65 -11.26 -2.29 -11.78
CA TYR A 65 -9.84 -2.52 -12.09
C TYR A 65 -9.62 -3.43 -13.31
N GLY A 66 -10.60 -4.26 -13.63
CA GLY A 66 -10.51 -5.24 -14.72
C GLY A 66 -11.22 -4.81 -16.00
N SER A 67 -11.19 -3.52 -16.34
CA SER A 67 -11.78 -2.97 -17.58
C SER A 67 -13.20 -3.46 -17.85
N ASN A 68 -14.08 -3.38 -16.84
CA ASN A 68 -15.48 -3.82 -16.92
C ASN A 68 -15.64 -5.28 -17.40
N LYS A 69 -14.92 -6.22 -16.76
CA LYS A 69 -14.93 -7.68 -16.97
C LYS A 69 -14.15 -8.22 -18.17
N CYS A 70 -13.39 -7.38 -18.88
CA CYS A 70 -12.51 -7.81 -19.97
C CYS A 70 -11.02 -7.88 -19.56
N GLY A 71 -10.74 -7.69 -18.27
CA GLY A 71 -9.39 -7.74 -17.72
C GLY A 71 -8.92 -9.15 -17.37
N VAL A 72 -7.90 -9.19 -16.51
CA VAL A 72 -7.24 -10.41 -16.04
C VAL A 72 -6.94 -10.32 -14.55
N ILE A 73 -6.71 -11.47 -13.92
CA ILE A 73 -6.19 -11.57 -12.56
C ILE A 73 -4.74 -12.05 -12.62
N VAL A 74 -3.82 -11.27 -12.05
CA VAL A 74 -2.44 -11.68 -11.85
C VAL A 74 -2.31 -12.29 -10.46
N CYS A 75 -1.82 -13.53 -10.38
CA CYS A 75 -1.56 -14.22 -9.11
C CYS A 75 -0.08 -14.11 -8.73
N LEU A 76 0.19 -13.72 -7.49
CA LEU A 76 1.52 -13.68 -6.90
C LEU A 76 1.57 -14.59 -5.68
N ASP A 77 2.47 -15.58 -5.68
CA ASP A 77 2.83 -16.27 -4.46
C ASP A 77 3.89 -15.48 -3.72
N VAL A 78 3.54 -14.97 -2.53
CA VAL A 78 4.40 -14.14 -1.68
C VAL A 78 5.71 -14.86 -1.31
N SER A 79 5.73 -16.20 -1.32
CA SER A 79 6.96 -16.97 -1.07
C SER A 79 8.03 -16.81 -2.17
N HIS A 80 7.65 -16.32 -3.35
CA HIS A 80 8.58 -16.04 -4.45
C HIS A 80 9.08 -14.59 -4.47
N ILE A 81 8.61 -13.73 -3.56
CA ILE A 81 9.09 -12.35 -3.47
C ILE A 81 10.43 -12.34 -2.75
N GLN A 82 11.48 -11.92 -3.46
CA GLN A 82 12.77 -11.65 -2.88
C GLN A 82 12.80 -10.19 -2.44
N PHE A 83 12.92 -9.97 -1.13
CA PHE A 83 13.21 -8.65 -0.59
C PHE A 83 14.73 -8.45 -0.65
N PRO A 84 15.23 -7.35 -1.25
CA PRO A 84 16.67 -7.10 -1.34
C PRO A 84 17.31 -7.05 0.05
N ASP A 85 18.62 -7.33 0.11
CA ASP A 85 19.35 -7.46 1.37
C ASP A 85 19.05 -6.31 2.33
N LEU A 86 18.51 -6.72 3.47
CA LEU A 86 17.86 -5.90 4.47
C LEU A 86 18.91 -5.12 5.25
N ALA A 87 18.79 -3.80 5.31
CA ALA A 87 19.57 -2.99 6.23
C ALA A 87 19.09 -3.16 7.69
N GLY A 88 17.88 -3.69 7.90
CA GLY A 88 17.31 -4.00 9.22
C GLY A 88 15.85 -4.46 9.13
N ILE A 89 15.37 -5.10 10.21
CA ILE A 89 13.96 -5.46 10.44
C ILE A 89 13.47 -4.55 11.57
N THR A 90 12.37 -3.79 11.36
CA THR A 90 11.73 -3.05 12.46
C THR A 90 10.92 -4.02 13.35
N GLU A 91 10.60 -3.64 14.59
CA GLU A 91 9.80 -4.48 15.51
C GLU A 91 8.47 -4.95 14.88
N ASP A 92 7.91 -4.15 13.97
CA ASP A 92 6.67 -4.43 13.25
C ASP A 92 6.83 -5.30 11.99
N GLY A 93 8.05 -5.79 11.70
CA GLY A 93 8.32 -6.69 10.58
C GLY A 93 8.41 -6.03 9.21
N LEU A 94 8.67 -4.72 9.15
CA LEU A 94 9.00 -4.00 7.92
C LEU A 94 10.50 -4.17 7.59
N TYR A 95 10.80 -4.21 6.30
CA TYR A 95 12.13 -4.41 5.76
C TYR A 95 12.73 -3.08 5.31
N VAL A 96 13.79 -2.61 5.99
CA VAL A 96 14.52 -1.42 5.53
C VAL A 96 15.44 -1.83 4.38
N VAL A 97 15.20 -1.28 3.20
CA VAL A 97 16.03 -1.41 2.01
C VAL A 97 16.97 -0.21 1.97
N HIS A 98 18.27 -0.48 2.01
CA HIS A 98 19.40 0.43 1.82
C HIS A 98 19.08 1.87 1.32
N ASN A 99 19.65 2.91 1.98
CA ASN A 99 19.47 4.35 1.69
C ASN A 99 18.11 4.97 2.07
N GLY A 100 17.46 4.50 3.14
CA GLY A 100 16.24 5.13 3.67
C GLY A 100 14.96 4.78 2.90
N VAL A 101 14.96 3.68 2.15
CA VAL A 101 13.75 3.12 1.56
C VAL A 101 13.25 2.00 2.45
N THR A 102 11.99 1.98 2.81
CA THR A 102 11.39 0.89 3.58
C THR A 102 10.39 0.17 2.70
N MET A 103 10.50 -1.15 2.62
CA MET A 103 9.55 -2.02 1.95
C MET A 103 8.94 -2.98 2.97
N GLY A 104 7.61 -3.12 2.97
CA GLY A 104 6.94 -4.06 3.87
C GLY A 104 6.73 -5.43 3.24
N LYS A 105 6.53 -6.46 4.08
CA LYS A 105 5.73 -7.62 3.68
C LYS A 105 4.33 -7.14 3.26
N PRO A 106 3.57 -7.92 2.48
CA PRO A 106 2.17 -7.61 2.25
C PRO A 106 1.39 -7.50 3.56
N VAL A 107 0.75 -6.35 3.80
CA VAL A 107 -0.05 -6.08 5.01
C VAL A 107 -1.52 -5.98 4.62
N ARG A 108 -2.41 -6.54 5.44
CA ARG A 108 -3.85 -6.40 5.24
C ARG A 108 -4.30 -5.00 5.59
N VAL A 109 -5.08 -4.37 4.71
CA VAL A 109 -5.68 -3.06 4.97
C VAL A 109 -6.71 -3.17 6.08
N LYS A 110 -6.63 -2.26 7.05
CA LYS A 110 -7.64 -2.12 8.11
C LYS A 110 -8.76 -1.20 7.63
N TYR A 111 -9.98 -1.69 7.71
CA TYR A 111 -11.16 -0.88 7.39
C TYR A 111 -11.72 -0.28 8.67
N LEU A 112 -11.86 1.04 8.68
CA LEU A 112 -12.29 1.82 9.84
C LEU A 112 -13.51 2.69 9.48
N SER A 113 -14.30 3.02 10.49
CA SER A 113 -15.37 4.02 10.35
C SER A 113 -14.77 5.42 10.15
N LEU A 114 -15.55 6.35 9.58
CA LEU A 114 -15.08 7.73 9.37
C LEU A 114 -14.64 8.43 10.69
N PRO A 115 -15.30 8.25 11.84
CA PRO A 115 -14.81 8.78 13.11
C PRO A 115 -13.45 8.18 13.54
N GLU A 116 -13.25 6.88 13.37
CA GLU A 116 -11.99 6.20 13.70
C GLU A 116 -10.84 6.66 12.79
N LEU A 117 -11.11 6.83 11.50
CA LEU A 117 -10.14 7.38 10.54
C LEU A 117 -9.69 8.79 10.93
N LYS A 118 -10.64 9.67 11.32
CA LYS A 118 -10.32 11.02 11.80
C LYS A 118 -9.47 10.99 13.06
N ALA A 119 -9.79 10.12 14.02
CA ALA A 119 -9.01 9.98 15.24
C ALA A 119 -7.57 9.45 15.00
N LYS A 120 -7.34 8.77 13.86
CA LYS A 120 -6.01 8.36 13.41
C LYS A 120 -5.24 9.49 12.72
N ALA A 121 -5.93 10.37 11.99
CA ALA A 121 -5.32 11.53 11.31
C ALA A 121 -4.54 12.42 12.29
N ASP A 122 -5.11 12.64 13.47
CA ASP A 122 -4.51 13.47 14.53
C ASP A 122 -3.21 12.90 15.10
N LYS A 123 -2.82 11.67 14.72
CA LYS A 123 -1.66 10.92 15.25
C LYS A 123 -0.70 10.44 14.15
N VAL A 124 -0.80 11.01 12.95
CA VAL A 124 0.01 10.60 11.79
C VAL A 124 1.45 11.10 11.89
N GLU A 125 1.65 12.27 12.50
CA GLU A 125 2.95 12.93 12.60
C GLU A 125 3.25 13.28 14.05
N ASP A 126 4.37 12.77 14.57
CA ASP A 126 5.01 13.31 15.76
C ASP A 126 6.25 14.06 15.32
N ILE A 127 6.29 15.37 15.60
CA ILE A 127 7.48 16.18 15.43
C ILE A 127 8.27 16.06 16.72
N ASN A 128 9.44 15.42 16.66
CA ASN A 128 10.31 15.34 17.83
C ASN A 128 10.94 16.73 18.12
N GLU A 129 11.47 16.92 19.33
CA GLU A 129 12.04 18.19 19.78
C GLU A 129 13.21 18.69 18.92
N ALA A 130 13.82 17.81 18.11
CA ALA A 130 14.90 18.12 17.17
C ALA A 130 14.40 18.45 15.74
N GLY A 131 13.09 18.48 15.50
CA GLY A 131 12.48 18.77 14.21
C GLY A 131 12.41 17.58 13.23
N GLY A 132 12.70 16.36 13.69
CA GLY A 132 12.47 15.12 12.95
C GLY A 132 10.99 14.74 12.96
N VAL A 133 10.49 14.23 11.83
CA VAL A 133 9.08 13.81 11.67
C VAL A 133 8.99 12.30 11.72
N SER A 134 8.49 11.74 12.82
CA SER A 134 8.15 10.31 12.87
C SER A 134 6.80 10.09 12.22
N ILE A 135 6.73 9.15 11.26
CA ILE A 135 5.51 8.80 10.53
C ILE A 135 5.05 7.42 10.98
N ASN A 136 3.77 7.35 11.35
CA ASN A 136 3.13 6.12 11.79
C ASN A 136 3.21 5.01 10.72
N HIS A 137 3.57 3.79 11.12
CA HIS A 137 3.65 2.62 10.23
C HIS A 137 2.30 2.19 9.62
N GLU A 138 1.17 2.73 10.09
CA GLU A 138 -0.16 2.49 9.51
C GLU A 138 -0.46 3.35 8.26
N VAL A 139 0.43 4.27 7.86
CA VAL A 139 0.24 5.08 6.65
C VAL A 139 0.13 4.18 5.41
N GLY A 140 -0.95 4.34 4.65
CA GLY A 140 -1.23 3.55 3.46
C GLY A 140 -1.74 2.14 3.76
N TYR A 141 -2.21 1.87 4.97
CA TYR A 141 -2.79 0.58 5.37
C TYR A 141 -4.15 0.70 6.05
N ILE A 142 -4.82 1.85 5.96
CA ILE A 142 -6.16 2.06 6.50
C ILE A 142 -7.09 2.64 5.44
N LYS A 143 -8.35 2.22 5.43
CA LYS A 143 -9.39 2.71 4.51
C LYS A 143 -10.72 2.87 5.21
N SER A 144 -11.63 3.63 4.60
CA SER A 144 -13.02 3.68 5.06
C SER A 144 -13.70 2.32 4.87
N ASN A 145 -14.59 1.96 5.80
CA ASN A 145 -15.43 0.77 5.72
C ASN A 145 -16.24 0.67 4.42
N HIS A 146 -16.50 1.78 3.72
CA HIS A 146 -17.12 1.76 2.40
C HIS A 146 -16.32 0.95 1.37
N TRP A 147 -15.00 0.82 1.56
CA TRP A 147 -14.09 0.08 0.69
C TRP A 147 -13.81 -1.36 1.15
N ALA A 148 -14.47 -1.84 2.22
CA ALA A 148 -14.21 -3.15 2.80
C ALA A 148 -14.42 -4.32 1.81
N PHE A 149 -15.28 -4.12 0.80
CA PHE A 149 -15.51 -5.10 -0.26
C PHE A 149 -14.26 -5.43 -1.08
N GLN A 150 -13.22 -4.59 -1.03
CA GLN A 150 -11.96 -4.84 -1.74
C GLN A 150 -11.12 -5.94 -1.08
N ASN A 151 -11.32 -6.19 0.22
CA ASN A 151 -10.57 -7.17 1.02
C ASN A 151 -9.05 -7.12 0.73
N GLU A 152 -8.49 -5.93 0.90
CA GLU A 152 -7.24 -5.53 0.30
C GLU A 152 -6.02 -5.92 1.15
N TYR A 153 -4.97 -6.35 0.47
CA TYR A 153 -3.60 -6.46 0.96
C TYR A 153 -2.72 -5.52 0.15
N ARG A 154 -1.78 -4.86 0.82
CA ARG A 154 -0.85 -3.93 0.18
C ARG A 154 0.59 -4.33 0.38
N LEU A 155 1.34 -4.30 -0.71
CA LEU A 155 2.77 -4.06 -0.63
C LEU A 155 2.97 -2.55 -0.64
N SER A 156 3.85 -2.04 0.21
CA SER A 156 4.22 -0.63 0.19
C SER A 156 5.74 -0.46 0.12
N ILE A 157 6.12 0.64 -0.51
CA ILE A 157 7.48 1.16 -0.56
C ILE A 157 7.39 2.64 -0.20
N HIS A 158 8.19 3.09 0.75
CA HIS A 158 8.29 4.51 1.08
C HIS A 158 9.74 4.91 1.29
N GLY A 159 10.10 6.11 0.85
CA GLY A 159 11.44 6.67 1.00
C GLY A 159 11.42 7.81 2.01
N MET A 160 12.11 7.65 3.14
CA MET A 160 12.30 8.69 4.14
C MET A 160 13.76 8.68 4.63
N GLN A 161 14.38 9.85 4.71
CA GLN A 161 15.74 9.95 5.21
C GLN A 161 15.81 9.50 6.68
N ALA A 162 16.81 8.68 7.01
CA ALA A 162 16.91 7.96 8.29
C ALA A 162 16.93 8.85 9.55
N HIS A 163 17.18 10.16 9.44
CA HIS A 163 17.11 11.09 10.57
C HIS A 163 15.69 11.41 11.05
N MET A 164 14.67 10.87 10.37
CA MET A 164 13.26 11.03 10.75
C MET A 164 12.69 9.82 11.51
N TYR A 165 13.45 8.74 11.67
CA TYR A 165 13.10 7.61 12.54
C TYR A 165 13.95 7.68 13.81
N GLN A 166 13.58 8.55 14.73
CA GLN A 166 14.08 8.52 16.11
C GLN A 166 12.90 8.52 17.07
#